data_AF-A0A7Y0HUL2-F1
#
_entry.id   AF-A0A7Y0HUL2-F1
#
_cell.length_a   1.000
_cell.length_b   1.000
_cell.length_c   1.000
_cell.angle_alpha   90.00
_cell.angle_beta   90.00
_cell.angle_gamma   90.00
#
_symmetry.space_group_name_H-M   'P 1'
#
loop_
_entity.id
_entity.type
_entity.pdbx_description
1 polymer ?
#
loop_
_entity_poly.entity_id
_entity_poly.type
_entity_poly.pdbx_seq_one_letter_code
_entity_poly.pdbx_strand_id
1 'polypeptide(L)'
;MSEKKTPQDHLQPKDKPKHVEVRGIQLDIDPKLFDDLEIVELVAAVNDGTPQGSLAIVPLIKRITGSRYQDVKETLRDPETGRVPLEAVSEFINELMKELAPNS
;
A
#
# COMPACT_ATOMS: atom_id res chain seq x y z
N MET A 1 -2.32 -44.95 11.25
CA MET A 1 -3.00 -43.64 11.41
C MET A 1 -2.33 -42.71 10.42
N SER A 2 -3.00 -42.38 9.31
CA SER A 2 -2.41 -41.49 8.29
C SER A 2 -2.66 -40.05 8.70
N GLU A 3 -1.61 -39.36 9.14
CA GLU A 3 -1.62 -37.91 9.32
C GLU A 3 -1.84 -37.24 7.96
N LYS A 4 -3.03 -36.65 7.77
CA LYS A 4 -3.29 -35.73 6.66
C LYS A 4 -2.41 -34.50 6.86
N LYS A 5 -1.29 -34.42 6.12
CA LYS A 5 -0.56 -33.16 5.94
C LYS A 5 -1.44 -32.23 5.13
N THR A 6 -2.05 -31.25 5.81
CA THR A 6 -2.74 -30.14 5.16
C THR A 6 -1.75 -29.41 4.25
N PRO A 7 -2.10 -29.10 2.98
CA PRO A 7 -1.20 -28.38 2.09
C PRO A 7 -0.85 -27.00 2.68
N GLN A 8 0.45 -26.74 2.87
CA GLN A 8 1.00 -25.43 3.26
C GLN A 8 1.04 -24.42 2.08
N ASP A 9 0.17 -24.60 1.09
CA ASP A 9 0.17 -23.82 -0.17
C ASP A 9 -0.25 -22.34 0.00
N HIS A 10 -0.63 -21.91 1.20
CA HIS A 10 -1.17 -20.55 1.42
C HIS A 10 -0.19 -19.58 2.09
N LEU A 11 1.04 -19.99 2.39
CA LEU A 11 2.05 -19.08 2.93
C LEU A 11 2.92 -18.57 1.80
N GLN A 12 2.52 -17.43 1.20
CA GLN A 12 3.45 -16.67 0.38
C GLN A 12 4.76 -16.47 1.19
N PRO A 13 5.94 -16.78 0.63
CA PRO A 13 7.19 -16.62 1.36
C PRO A 13 7.31 -15.16 1.82
N LYS A 14 7.46 -14.94 3.12
CA LYS A 14 7.54 -13.61 3.75
C LYS A 14 8.64 -12.69 3.18
N ASP A 15 9.52 -13.21 2.35
CA ASP A 15 10.67 -12.51 1.77
C ASP A 15 10.49 -12.13 0.29
N LYS A 16 9.35 -12.45 -0.35
CA LYS A 16 9.10 -12.07 -1.74
C LYS A 16 8.17 -10.86 -1.83
N PRO A 17 8.39 -9.93 -2.78
CA PRO A 17 7.43 -8.85 -3.04
C PRO A 17 6.04 -9.42 -3.30
N LYS A 18 5.03 -8.79 -2.69
CA LYS A 18 3.63 -9.07 -2.97
C LYS A 18 3.19 -8.24 -4.17
N HIS A 19 2.85 -8.94 -5.25
CA HIS A 19 2.29 -8.33 -6.45
C HIS A 19 0.82 -7.98 -6.20
N VAL A 20 0.46 -6.71 -6.36
CA VAL A 20 -0.91 -6.22 -6.21
C VAL A 20 -1.26 -5.34 -7.40
N GLU A 21 -2.50 -5.46 -7.87
CA GLU A 21 -3.06 -4.58 -8.89
C GLU A 21 -4.09 -3.67 -8.26
N VAL A 22 -3.86 -2.36 -8.30
CA VAL A 22 -4.81 -1.36 -7.81
C VAL A 22 -5.08 -0.38 -8.93
N ARG A 23 -6.34 -0.30 -9.38
CA ARG A 23 -6.79 0.60 -10.45
C ARG A 23 -5.98 0.44 -11.75
N GLY A 24 -5.61 -0.79 -12.11
CA GLY A 24 -4.81 -1.10 -13.30
C GLY A 24 -3.31 -0.86 -13.14
N ILE A 25 -2.85 -0.46 -11.96
CA ILE A 25 -1.44 -0.27 -11.65
C ILE A 25 -0.92 -1.53 -10.96
N GLN A 26 0.03 -2.19 -11.59
CA GLN A 26 0.82 -3.25 -10.98
C GLN A 26 1.85 -2.65 -10.03
N LEU A 27 1.82 -3.09 -8.77
CA LEU A 27 2.73 -2.68 -7.71
C LEU A 27 3.39 -3.91 -7.09
N ASP A 28 4.70 -3.79 -6.86
CA ASP A 28 5.50 -4.78 -6.16
C ASP A 28 5.77 -4.26 -4.75
N ILE A 29 5.04 -4.78 -3.77
CA ILE A 29 5.15 -4.32 -2.38
C ILE A 29 6.09 -5.23 -1.61
N ASP A 30 7.20 -4.68 -1.10
CA ASP A 30 8.07 -5.42 -0.19
C ASP A 30 7.33 -5.64 1.14
N PRO A 31 7.04 -6.89 1.55
CA PRO A 31 6.37 -7.16 2.82
C PRO A 31 7.12 -6.63 4.04
N LYS A 32 8.45 -6.42 3.93
CA LYS A 32 9.28 -5.87 5.02
C LYS A 32 9.02 -4.39 5.29
N LEU A 33 8.35 -3.67 4.38
CA LEU A 33 7.92 -2.29 4.63
C LEU A 33 7.06 -2.18 5.89
N PHE A 34 6.26 -3.19 6.21
CA PHE A 34 5.40 -3.16 7.40
C PHE A 34 6.15 -3.46 8.71
N ASP A 35 7.36 -4.00 8.62
CA ASP A 35 8.27 -4.22 9.74
C ASP A 35 9.32 -3.08 9.88
N ASP A 36 9.19 -1.99 9.10
CA ASP A 36 10.06 -0.82 9.13
C ASP A 36 9.53 0.26 10.08
N LEU A 37 10.33 0.66 11.06
CA LEU A 37 9.99 1.71 12.02
C LEU A 37 9.64 3.04 11.32
N GLU A 38 10.36 3.40 10.26
CA GLU A 38 10.08 4.65 9.53
C GLU A 38 8.69 4.64 8.90
N ILE A 39 8.22 3.46 8.44
CA ILE A 39 6.86 3.31 7.91
C ILE A 39 5.83 3.39 9.02
N VAL A 40 6.09 2.77 10.17
CA VAL A 40 5.20 2.85 11.34
C VAL A 40 5.06 4.30 11.83
N GLU A 41 6.16 5.06 11.89
CA GLU A 41 6.14 6.48 12.24
C GLU A 41 5.32 7.31 11.27
N LEU A 42 5.46 7.07 9.96
CA LEU A 42 4.66 7.75 8.93
C LEU A 42 3.17 7.43 9.06
N VAL A 43 2.81 6.16 9.29
CA VAL A 43 1.42 5.75 9.52
C VAL A 43 0.86 6.41 10.78
N ALA A 44 1.63 6.44 11.87
CA ALA A 44 1.24 7.09 13.12
C ALA A 44 1.02 8.60 12.93
N ALA A 45 1.91 9.27 12.19
CA ALA A 45 1.77 10.70 11.86
C ALA A 45 0.52 10.97 11.01
N VAL A 46 0.24 10.15 9.98
CA VAL A 46 -0.99 10.28 9.19
C VAL A 46 -2.23 10.11 10.07
N ASN A 47 -2.18 9.21 11.05
CA ASN A 47 -3.31 8.91 11.93
C ASN A 47 -3.46 9.88 13.11
N ASP A 48 -2.50 10.79 13.35
CA ASP A 48 -2.58 11.78 14.43
C ASP A 48 -3.63 12.89 14.16
N GLY A 49 -4.09 13.01 12.91
CA GLY A 49 -5.14 13.95 12.49
C GLY A 49 -4.72 15.43 12.50
N THR A 50 -3.43 15.72 12.69
CA THR A 50 -2.87 17.06 12.67
C THR A 50 -2.55 17.51 11.24
N PRO A 51 -2.53 18.83 10.96
CA PRO A 51 -2.09 19.33 9.66
C PRO A 51 -0.67 18.91 9.30
N GLN A 52 0.23 18.83 10.29
CA GLN A 52 1.61 18.36 10.08
C GLN A 52 1.65 16.86 9.76
N GLY A 53 0.90 16.04 10.52
CA GLY A 53 0.79 14.60 10.30
C GLY A 53 0.18 14.24 8.95
N SER A 54 -0.78 15.03 8.47
CA SER A 54 -1.38 14.90 7.13
C SER A 54 -0.34 15.00 6.01
N LEU A 55 0.77 15.72 6.20
CA LEU A 55 1.84 15.83 5.20
C LEU A 55 2.68 14.55 5.09
N ALA A 56 2.64 13.67 6.09
CA ALA A 56 3.33 12.38 6.08
C ALA A 56 2.73 11.39 5.07
N ILE A 57 1.53 11.67 4.54
CA ILE A 57 0.87 10.84 3.52
C ILE A 57 1.71 10.72 2.23
N VAL A 58 2.40 11.81 1.85
CA VAL A 58 3.20 11.85 0.62
C VAL A 58 4.44 10.93 0.70
N PRO A 59 5.32 11.06 1.72
CA PRO A 59 6.43 10.13 1.87
C PRO A 59 5.97 8.68 2.11
N LEU A 60 4.83 8.47 2.80
CA LEU A 60 4.25 7.14 2.98
C LEU A 60 3.92 6.47 1.64
N ILE A 61 3.13 7.13 0.79
CA ILE A 61 2.75 6.59 -0.52
C ILE A 61 4.00 6.37 -1.38
N LYS A 62 4.98 7.30 -1.35
CA LYS A 62 6.24 7.14 -2.09
C LYS A 62 7.01 5.89 -1.66
N ARG A 63 7.07 5.59 -0.36
CA ARG A 63 7.76 4.40 0.15
C ARG A 63 7.05 3.12 -0.28
N ILE A 64 5.73 3.11 -0.24
CA ILE A 64 4.94 1.93 -0.63
C ILE A 64 5.00 1.68 -2.15
N THR A 65 4.85 2.73 -2.95
CA THR A 65 4.74 2.62 -4.42
C THR A 65 6.08 2.68 -5.14
N GLY A 66 7.14 3.14 -4.46
CA GLY A 66 8.51 3.18 -4.98
C GLY A 66 8.61 3.89 -6.34
N SER A 67 9.16 3.19 -7.33
CA SER A 67 9.34 3.70 -8.70
C SER A 67 8.02 4.01 -9.42
N ARG A 68 6.90 3.39 -9.00
CA ARG A 68 5.56 3.56 -9.60
C ARG A 68 4.79 4.77 -9.08
N TYR A 69 5.40 5.56 -8.18
CA TYR A 69 4.74 6.72 -7.57
C TYR A 69 4.17 7.73 -8.58
N GLN A 70 4.85 7.98 -9.70
CA GLN A 70 4.34 8.90 -10.72
C GLN A 70 3.14 8.28 -11.47
N ASP A 71 3.20 7.00 -11.81
CA ASP A 71 2.09 6.29 -12.47
C ASP A 71 0.83 6.32 -11.59
N VAL A 72 1.00 6.15 -10.26
CA VAL A 72 -0.08 6.29 -9.27
C VAL A 72 -0.65 7.70 -9.29
N LYS A 73 0.18 8.74 -9.23
CA LYS A 73 -0.29 10.12 -9.30
C LYS A 73 -1.01 10.45 -10.60
N GLU A 74 -0.56 9.91 -11.73
CA GLU A 74 -1.20 10.13 -13.02
C GLU A 74 -2.56 9.43 -13.09
N THR A 75 -2.64 8.21 -12.59
CA THR A 75 -3.90 7.44 -12.53
C THR A 75 -4.93 8.09 -11.62
N LEU A 76 -4.49 8.67 -10.49
CA LEU A 76 -5.38 9.37 -9.55
C LEU A 76 -5.66 10.82 -9.95
N ARG A 77 -5.07 11.32 -11.04
CA ARG A 77 -5.27 12.69 -11.48
C ARG A 77 -6.64 12.83 -12.13
N ASP A 78 -7.40 13.78 -11.63
CA ASP A 78 -8.64 14.19 -12.26
C ASP A 78 -8.33 14.84 -13.63
N PRO A 79 -8.88 14.32 -14.75
CA PRO A 79 -8.62 14.83 -16.08
C PRO A 79 -9.24 16.21 -16.33
N GLU A 80 -10.28 16.60 -15.60
CA GLU A 80 -10.95 17.90 -15.78
C GLU A 80 -10.17 19.02 -15.07
N THR A 81 -9.75 18.77 -13.84
CA THR A 81 -9.06 19.80 -13.02
C THR A 81 -7.54 19.71 -13.09
N GLY A 82 -6.99 18.58 -13.55
CA GLY A 82 -5.56 18.29 -13.56
C GLY A 82 -4.95 18.10 -12.17
N ARG A 83 -5.76 18.03 -11.11
CA ARG A 83 -5.31 17.87 -9.71
C ARG A 83 -5.39 16.41 -9.28
N VAL A 84 -4.63 16.05 -8.25
CA VAL A 84 -4.80 14.76 -7.58
C VAL A 84 -5.63 15.02 -6.33
N PRO A 85 -6.94 14.69 -6.32
CA PRO A 85 -7.79 14.91 -5.16
C PRO A 85 -7.39 14.01 -4.00
N LEU A 86 -7.48 14.54 -2.78
CA LEU A 86 -7.07 13.81 -1.57
C LEU A 86 -7.98 12.61 -1.32
N GLU A 87 -9.25 12.72 -1.73
CA GLU A 87 -10.24 11.66 -1.70
C GLU A 87 -9.79 10.45 -2.53
N ALA A 88 -9.33 10.66 -3.77
CA ALA A 88 -8.83 9.57 -4.63
C ALA A 88 -7.57 8.92 -4.05
N VAL A 89 -6.70 9.70 -3.41
CA VAL A 89 -5.53 9.18 -2.69
C VAL A 89 -5.96 8.29 -1.52
N SER A 90 -6.99 8.73 -0.78
CA SER A 90 -7.50 8.00 0.39
C SER A 90 -8.17 6.68 -0.03
N GLU A 91 -8.95 6.69 -1.10
CA GLU A 91 -9.53 5.47 -1.69
C GLU A 91 -8.46 4.50 -2.18
N PHE A 92 -7.45 4.98 -2.89
CA PHE A 92 -6.33 4.17 -3.35
C PHE A 92 -5.59 3.49 -2.20
N ILE A 93 -5.31 4.21 -1.12
CA ILE A 93 -4.67 3.62 0.07
C ILE A 93 -5.57 2.54 0.68
N ASN A 94 -6.87 2.79 0.79
CA ASN A 94 -7.81 1.80 1.32
C ASN A 94 -7.86 0.53 0.47
N GLU A 95 -7.87 0.65 -0.86
CA GLU A 95 -7.81 -0.48 -1.79
C GLU A 95 -6.50 -1.25 -1.65
N LEU A 96 -5.37 -0.53 -1.63
CA LEU A 96 -4.06 -1.13 -1.45
C LEU A 96 -3.93 -1.89 -0.12
N MET A 97 -4.40 -1.31 0.98
CA MET A 97 -4.37 -1.97 2.29
C MET A 97 -5.26 -3.22 2.33
N LYS A 98 -6.39 -3.25 1.60
CA LYS A 98 -7.22 -4.45 1.46
C LYS A 98 -6.49 -5.56 0.71
N GLU A 99 -5.84 -5.22 -0.40
CA GLU A 99 -5.03 -6.17 -1.17
C GLU A 99 -3.87 -6.73 -0.34
N LEU A 100 -3.29 -5.90 0.54
CA LEU A 100 -2.16 -6.29 1.37
C LEU A 100 -2.55 -7.07 2.63
N ALA A 101 -3.76 -6.89 3.16
CA ALA A 101 -4.23 -7.58 4.35
C ALA A 101 -4.10 -9.11 4.20
N PRO A 102 -3.61 -9.83 5.23
CA PRO A 102 -3.31 -11.27 5.14
C PRO A 102 -4.53 -12.19 5.03
N ASN A 103 -5.75 -11.66 4.89
CA ASN A 103 -6.99 -12.45 4.80
C ASN A 103 -7.93 -11.89 3.71
N SER A 104 -7.90 -12.52 2.53
CA SER A 104 -9.08 -12.76 1.69
C SER A 104 -8.95 -14.13 1.06
#